data_AF-A0A7S1DGN7-F1
#
_entry.id   AF-A0A7S1DGN7-F1
#
_cell.length_a   1.000
_cell.length_b   1.000
_cell.length_c   1.000
_cell.angle_alpha   90.00
_cell.angle_beta   90.00
_cell.angle_gamma   90.00
#
_symmetry.space_group_name_H-M   'P 1'
#
loop_
_entity.id
_entity.type
_entity.pdbx_description
1 polymer ?
#
loop_
_entity_poly.entity_id
_entity_poly.type
_entity_poly.pdbx_seq_one_letter_code
_entity_poly.pdbx_strand_id
1 'polypeptide(L)'
;PDHDIPEMLRTPLERSILLVRLLMPSGFGTLSELLAQCITPPSSDSIHRAVAELYAKGALEHNEEMSAVTELGQLAVKLPVELKLVKLIMYGRALGVLNA
;
A
#
# COMPACT_ATOMS: atom_id res chain seq x y z
N PRO A 1 16.43 -20.40 -20.39
CA PRO A 1 16.67 -19.32 -19.39
C PRO A 1 15.54 -19.35 -18.37
N ASP A 2 15.81 -20.03 -17.27
CA ASP A 2 14.80 -20.44 -16.31
C ASP A 2 14.37 -19.27 -15.41
N HIS A 3 13.09 -18.93 -15.52
CA HIS A 3 12.28 -17.94 -14.80
C HIS A 3 12.22 -16.51 -15.37
N ASP A 4 10.98 -16.06 -15.61
CA ASP A 4 10.61 -14.68 -15.92
C ASP A 4 10.95 -13.75 -14.75
N ILE A 5 11.10 -12.45 -15.04
CA ILE A 5 11.36 -11.42 -14.03
C ILE A 5 10.29 -11.49 -12.91
N PRO A 6 10.68 -11.53 -11.62
CA PRO A 6 9.75 -11.60 -10.50
C PRO A 6 8.71 -10.47 -10.54
N GLU A 7 7.47 -10.78 -10.14
CA GLU A 7 6.36 -9.81 -10.11
C GLU A 7 6.71 -8.57 -9.29
N MET A 8 7.37 -8.73 -8.15
CA MET A 8 7.80 -7.65 -7.25
C MET A 8 8.70 -6.61 -7.93
N LEU A 9 9.38 -6.96 -9.02
CA LEU A 9 10.20 -6.04 -9.81
C LEU A 9 9.47 -5.47 -11.03
N ARG A 10 8.27 -5.98 -11.34
CA ARG A 10 7.49 -5.62 -12.53
C ARG A 10 6.22 -4.84 -12.22
N THR A 11 5.68 -4.95 -11.01
CA THR A 11 4.43 -4.29 -10.61
C THR A 11 4.67 -3.16 -9.61
N PRO A 12 3.80 -2.14 -9.60
CA PRO A 12 3.83 -1.08 -8.59
C PRO A 12 3.69 -1.64 -7.16
N LEU A 13 4.50 -1.12 -6.23
CA LEU A 13 4.66 -1.67 -4.87
C LEU A 13 3.59 -1.21 -3.88
N GLU A 14 2.70 -0.29 -4.25
CA GLU A 14 1.75 0.35 -3.33
C GLU A 14 0.88 -0.69 -2.61
N ARG A 15 0.40 -1.70 -3.35
CA ARG A 15 -0.42 -2.77 -2.76
C ARG A 15 0.37 -3.62 -1.77
N SER A 16 1.57 -4.03 -2.14
CA SER A 16 2.45 -4.86 -1.32
C SER A 16 2.87 -4.12 -0.05
N ILE A 17 3.28 -2.85 -0.16
CA ILE A 17 3.66 -2.00 0.97
C ILE A 17 2.48 -1.80 1.91
N LEU A 18 1.29 -1.50 1.38
CA LEU A 18 0.10 -1.29 2.21
C LEU A 18 -0.30 -2.57 2.98
N LEU A 19 -0.18 -3.74 2.35
CA LEU A 19 -0.40 -5.05 2.98
C LEU A 19 0.61 -5.31 4.10
N VAL A 20 1.90 -5.15 3.80
CA VAL A 20 3.00 -5.31 4.78
C VAL A 20 2.76 -4.43 6.00
N ARG A 21 2.36 -3.16 5.78
CA ARG A 21 2.11 -2.20 6.85
C ARG A 21 0.93 -2.57 7.74
N LEU A 22 -0.12 -3.14 7.16
CA LEU A 22 -1.29 -3.60 7.91
C LEU A 22 -0.98 -4.85 8.75
N LEU A 23 -0.16 -5.76 8.22
CA LEU A 23 0.22 -7.01 8.90
C LEU A 23 1.29 -6.78 9.97
N MET A 24 2.11 -5.73 9.83
CA MET A 24 3.20 -5.41 10.76
C MET A 24 3.18 -3.92 11.17
N PRO A 25 2.22 -3.51 12.03
CA PRO A 25 1.98 -2.10 12.32
C PRO A 25 3.07 -1.40 13.14
N SER A 26 3.85 -2.13 13.95
CA SER A 26 4.70 -1.49 14.98
C SER A 26 5.96 -2.26 15.40
N GLY A 27 6.36 -3.31 14.66
CA GLY A 27 7.38 -4.26 15.16
C GLY A 27 8.62 -4.49 14.30
N PHE A 28 8.67 -4.01 13.06
CA PHE A 28 9.64 -4.51 12.06
C PHE A 28 10.56 -3.44 11.45
N GLY A 29 10.61 -2.23 12.02
CA GLY A 29 11.47 -1.16 11.51
C GLY A 29 10.92 -0.49 10.23
N THR A 30 11.83 -0.03 9.39
CA THR A 30 11.53 0.64 8.11
C THR A 30 11.08 -0.36 7.04
N LEU A 31 10.37 0.11 6.00
CA LEU A 31 9.97 -0.77 4.89
C LEU A 31 11.18 -1.31 4.14
N SER A 32 12.23 -0.48 4.03
CA SER A 32 13.52 -0.85 3.44
C SER A 32 14.18 -2.02 4.17
N GLU A 33 14.24 -2.00 5.52
CA GLU A 33 14.81 -3.10 6.32
C GLU A 33 14.01 -4.40 6.19
N LEU A 34 12.69 -4.29 6.13
CA LEU A 34 11.79 -5.42 6.03
C LEU A 34 11.85 -6.08 4.65
N LEU A 35 11.75 -5.27 3.58
CA LEU A 35 11.76 -5.76 2.21
C LEU A 35 13.15 -6.26 1.78
N ALA A 36 14.23 -5.83 2.45
CA ALA A 36 15.57 -6.37 2.27
C ALA A 36 15.67 -7.88 2.59
N GLN A 37 14.76 -8.41 3.42
CA GLN A 37 14.73 -9.84 3.77
C GLN A 37 14.00 -10.70 2.75
N CYS A 38 13.39 -10.09 1.73
CA CYS A 38 12.68 -10.83 0.68
C CYS A 38 13.68 -11.53 -0.26
N ILE A 39 13.26 -12.65 -0.88
CA ILE A 39 14.05 -13.42 -1.85
C ILE A 39 14.54 -12.54 -3.01
N THR A 40 13.77 -11.51 -3.36
CA THR A 40 14.13 -10.53 -4.39
C THR A 40 13.74 -9.14 -3.88
N PRO A 41 14.66 -8.42 -3.20
CA PRO A 41 14.33 -7.14 -2.62
C PRO A 41 14.10 -6.07 -3.71
N PRO A 42 13.11 -5.19 -3.56
CA PRO A 42 12.93 -4.03 -4.44
C PRO A 42 14.01 -2.96 -4.16
N SER A 43 14.19 -2.03 -5.11
CA SER A 43 15.09 -0.88 -4.91
C SER A 43 14.48 0.15 -3.96
N SER A 44 15.35 0.87 -3.22
CA SER A 44 14.93 1.96 -2.31
C SER A 44 14.11 3.03 -3.03
N ASP A 45 14.48 3.37 -4.26
CA ASP A 45 13.73 4.33 -5.09
C ASP A 45 12.30 3.87 -5.36
N SER A 46 12.10 2.58 -5.59
CA SER A 46 10.76 2.01 -5.83
C SER A 46 9.92 2.07 -4.55
N ILE A 47 10.53 1.81 -3.39
CA ILE A 47 9.89 1.92 -2.08
C ILE A 47 9.46 3.37 -1.82
N HIS A 48 10.38 4.33 -1.96
CA HIS A 48 10.08 5.75 -1.76
C HIS A 48 8.97 6.27 -2.70
N ARG A 49 8.99 5.86 -3.98
CA ARG A 49 7.95 6.24 -4.93
C ARG A 49 6.58 5.71 -4.51
N ALA A 50 6.50 4.44 -4.12
CA ALA A 50 5.25 3.83 -3.70
C ALA A 50 4.72 4.42 -2.38
N VAL A 51 5.60 4.78 -1.44
CA VAL A 51 5.22 5.51 -0.21
C VAL A 51 4.64 6.89 -0.56
N ALA A 52 5.31 7.65 -1.43
CA ALA A 52 4.83 8.96 -1.87
C ALA A 52 3.48 8.86 -2.59
N GLU A 53 3.28 7.82 -3.40
CA GLU A 53 2.02 7.59 -4.10
C GLU A 53 0.89 7.19 -3.14
N LEU A 54 1.16 6.32 -2.16
CA LEU A 54 0.19 5.96 -1.11
C LEU A 54 -0.19 7.16 -0.26
N TYR A 55 0.76 8.01 0.11
CA TYR A 55 0.51 9.25 0.84
C TYR A 55 -0.34 10.22 0.01
N ALA A 56 0.03 10.47 -1.26
CA ALA A 56 -0.76 11.33 -2.15
C ALA A 56 -2.19 10.82 -2.35
N LYS A 57 -2.39 9.50 -2.32
CA LYS A 57 -3.71 8.86 -2.38
C LYS A 57 -4.42 8.82 -1.02
N GLY A 58 -3.79 9.21 0.08
CA GLY A 58 -4.39 9.26 1.43
C GLY A 58 -4.49 7.90 2.13
N ALA A 59 -3.72 6.89 1.69
CA ALA A 59 -3.60 5.61 2.41
C ALA A 59 -2.70 5.71 3.64
N LEU A 60 -1.79 6.68 3.67
CA LEU A 60 -0.83 6.92 4.74
C LEU A 60 -1.07 8.30 5.37
N GLU A 61 -0.81 8.42 6.66
CA GLU A 61 -0.91 9.69 7.40
C GLU A 61 0.23 10.68 7.05
N HIS A 62 1.43 10.16 6.79
CA HIS A 62 2.65 10.93 6.52
C HIS A 62 3.41 10.35 5.32
N ASN A 63 4.22 11.17 4.66
CA ASN A 63 5.07 10.76 3.53
C ASN A 63 6.39 10.15 4.00
N GLU A 64 6.32 9.07 4.78
CA GLU A 64 7.47 8.40 5.36
C GLU A 64 7.21 6.89 5.44
N GLU A 65 8.26 6.07 5.37
CA GLU A 65 8.14 4.61 5.43
C GLU A 65 7.48 4.13 6.74
N MET A 66 7.67 4.90 7.81
CA MET A 66 7.14 4.63 9.14
C MET A 66 5.75 5.24 9.39
N SER A 67 5.06 5.73 8.36
CA SER A 67 3.72 6.29 8.54
C SER A 67 2.71 5.22 8.98
N ALA A 68 1.75 5.62 9.81
CA ALA A 68 0.56 4.83 10.06
C ALA A 68 -0.34 4.74 8.81
N VAL A 69 -1.16 3.68 8.75
CA VAL A 69 -2.14 3.45 7.67
C VAL A 69 -3.49 4.03 8.08
N THR A 70 -4.03 4.91 7.25
CA THR A 70 -5.34 5.53 7.49
C THR A 70 -6.48 4.50 7.40
N GLU A 71 -7.67 4.83 7.90
CA GLU A 71 -8.86 3.97 7.74
C GLU A 71 -9.14 3.63 6.26
N LEU A 72 -8.87 4.58 5.37
CA LEU A 72 -9.00 4.40 3.93
C LEU A 72 -8.00 3.37 3.40
N GLY A 73 -6.73 3.45 3.83
CA GLY A 73 -5.72 2.45 3.48
C GLY A 73 -6.11 1.05 3.99
N GLN A 74 -6.65 0.96 5.20
CA GLN A 74 -7.15 -0.31 5.75
C GLN A 74 -8.32 -0.87 4.92
N LEU A 75 -9.25 -0.02 4.50
CA LEU A 75 -10.38 -0.42 3.64
C LEU A 75 -9.91 -0.86 2.25
N ALA A 76 -8.89 -0.20 1.70
CA ALA A 76 -8.31 -0.51 0.40
C ALA A 76 -7.59 -1.86 0.34
N VAL A 77 -7.08 -2.35 1.47
CA VAL A 77 -6.56 -3.71 1.56
C VAL A 77 -7.70 -4.75 1.55
N LYS A 78 -8.78 -4.46 2.28
CA LYS A 78 -9.92 -5.37 2.44
C LYS A 78 -10.76 -5.49 1.17
N LEU A 79 -10.82 -4.44 0.37
CA LEU A 79 -11.53 -4.43 -0.91
C LEU A 79 -10.51 -4.71 -2.04
N PRO A 80 -10.72 -5.71 -2.90
CA PRO A 80 -9.80 -6.02 -4.01
C PRO A 80 -9.96 -5.03 -5.17
N VAL A 81 -10.04 -3.73 -4.86
CA VAL A 81 -10.25 -2.64 -5.82
C VAL A 81 -9.24 -1.53 -5.57
N GLU A 82 -9.06 -0.65 -6.54
CA GLU A 82 -8.16 0.50 -6.41
C GLU A 82 -8.61 1.46 -5.30
N LEU A 83 -7.64 2.17 -4.70
CA LEU A 83 -7.87 3.18 -3.67
C LEU A 83 -8.93 4.24 -4.07
N LYS A 84 -8.98 4.60 -5.35
CA LYS A 84 -9.97 5.54 -5.89
C LYS A 84 -11.40 5.02 -5.78
N LEU A 85 -11.61 3.73 -6.02
CA LEU A 85 -12.91 3.08 -5.89
C LEU A 85 -13.30 2.94 -4.42
N VAL A 86 -12.33 2.64 -3.55
CA VAL A 86 -12.54 2.62 -2.09
C VAL A 86 -13.00 3.99 -1.58
N LYS A 87 -12.36 5.08 -2.02
CA LYS A 87 -12.81 6.46 -1.73
C LYS A 87 -14.24 6.69 -2.17
N LEU A 88 -14.58 6.29 -3.40
CA LEU A 88 -15.93 6.45 -3.93
C LEU A 88 -16.97 5.71 -3.09
N ILE A 89 -16.69 4.49 -2.65
CA ILE A 89 -17.57 3.71 -1.76
C ILE A 89 -17.75 4.43 -0.41
N MET A 90 -16.68 4.98 0.16
CA MET A 90 -16.77 5.76 1.40
C MET A 90 -17.66 7.00 1.23
N TYR A 91 -17.53 7.73 0.12
CA TYR A 91 -18.42 8.85 -0.20
C TYR A 91 -19.87 8.39 -0.40
N GLY A 92 -20.10 7.29 -1.12
CA GLY A 92 -21.45 6.73 -1.30
C GLY A 92 -22.13 6.38 0.03
N ARG A 93 -21.36 5.80 0.97
CA ARG A 93 -21.84 5.56 2.34
C ARG A 93 -22.12 6.86 3.11
N ALA A 94 -21.21 7.82 3.06
CA ALA A 94 -21.33 9.09 3.78
C ALA A 94 -22.51 9.95 3.29
N LEU A 95 -22.80 9.90 1.99
CA LEU A 95 -23.94 10.59 1.36
C LEU A 95 -25.25 9.79 1.43
N GLY A 96 -25.22 8.55 1.94
CA GLY A 96 -26.41 7.69 2.07
C GLY A 96 -26.93 7.10 0.75
N VAL A 97 -26.12 7.07 -0.31
CA VAL A 97 -26.51 6.63 -1.66
C VAL A 97 -26.00 5.24 -2.04
N LEU A 98 -25.39 4.50 -1.11
CA LEU A 98 -24.79 3.20 -1.40
C LEU A 98 -25.81 2.09 -1.73
N ASN A 99 -27.06 2.25 -1.28
CA ASN A 99 -28.16 1.29 -1.49
C ASN A 99 -29.38 1.92 -2.19
N ALA A 100 -29.18 3.07 -2.85
CA ALA A 100 -30.26 3.81 -3.51
C ALA A 100 -30.72 3.12 -4.81
#